data_AF-A0A2E6GNW9-F1
#
_entry.id   AF-A0A2E6GNW9-F1
#
_cell.length_a   1.000
_cell.length_b   1.000
_cell.length_c   1.000
_cell.angle_alpha   90.00
_cell.angle_beta   90.00
_cell.angle_gamma   90.00
#
_symmetry.space_group_name_H-M   'P 1'
#
loop_
_entity.id
_entity.type
_entity.pdbx_description
1 polymer ?
#
loop_
_entity_poly.entity_id
_entity_poly.type
_entity_poly.pdbx_seq_one_letter_code
_entity_poly.pdbx_strand_id
1 'polypeptide(L)'
;MGAKSLSKLSDRKEQLDPAYLSENLNKLFAFVEKVRNEIAALDLAEKESDPDLFKAMNKLLDGILEATTDASEKIMSAVEKNNVAIENLQASTSDDEQSKAIEQIIDGHNEIFEACAFQDLTGQRVTQLSKSVHYIEERIAALRELWGKEELDKINIESKKELTEDEKLLNGPQVKAEALDQADIDAMFD
;
A
#
# COMPACT_ATOMS: atom_id res chain seq x y z
N MET A 1 29.22 -21.14 -42.28
CA MET A 1 28.36 -21.46 -41.11
C MET A 1 26.87 -21.11 -41.30
N GLY A 2 26.45 -20.32 -42.30
CA GLY A 2 25.04 -19.91 -42.47
C GLY A 2 24.06 -20.99 -42.96
N ALA A 3 24.48 -21.92 -43.83
CA ALA A 3 23.58 -22.93 -44.41
C ALA A 3 23.03 -23.94 -43.38
N LYS A 4 23.81 -24.26 -42.34
CA LYS A 4 23.42 -25.18 -41.24
C LYS A 4 22.46 -24.54 -40.22
N SER A 5 22.40 -23.21 -40.19
CA SER A 5 21.49 -22.45 -39.31
C SER A 5 20.14 -22.21 -39.99
N LEU A 6 20.14 -22.00 -41.31
CA LEU A 6 18.92 -21.93 -42.12
C LEU A 6 18.25 -23.30 -42.28
N SER A 7 19.00 -24.40 -42.37
CA SER A 7 18.41 -25.75 -42.35
C SER A 7 17.72 -26.02 -41.00
N LYS A 8 18.36 -25.70 -39.87
CA LYS A 8 17.76 -25.82 -38.53
C LYS A 8 16.50 -24.97 -38.32
N LEU A 9 16.36 -23.84 -39.02
CA LEU A 9 15.15 -23.01 -39.00
C LEU A 9 14.07 -23.55 -39.94
N SER A 10 14.47 -24.13 -41.09
CA SER A 10 13.57 -24.82 -42.03
C SER A 10 13.00 -26.11 -41.41
N ASP A 11 13.85 -26.91 -40.77
CA ASP A 11 13.48 -28.15 -40.07
C ASP A 11 12.60 -27.85 -38.82
N ARG A 12 12.78 -26.69 -38.18
CA ARG A 12 11.89 -26.22 -37.09
C ARG A 12 10.53 -25.73 -37.58
N LYS A 13 10.45 -25.27 -38.84
CA LYS A 13 9.20 -24.84 -39.47
C LYS A 13 8.30 -26.03 -39.82
N GLU A 14 8.91 -27.18 -40.12
CA GLU A 14 8.23 -28.46 -40.37
C GLU A 14 7.77 -29.20 -39.10
N GLN A 15 8.19 -28.76 -37.90
CA GLN A 15 7.85 -29.40 -36.62
C GLN A 15 6.83 -28.63 -35.75
N LEU A 16 6.32 -27.49 -36.20
CA LEU A 16 5.13 -26.91 -35.57
C LEU A 16 3.92 -27.68 -36.08
N ASP A 17 3.65 -28.82 -35.45
CA ASP A 17 2.43 -29.60 -35.63
C ASP A 17 1.22 -28.64 -35.56
N PRO A 18 0.40 -28.54 -36.62
CA PRO A 18 -0.80 -27.70 -36.61
C PRO A 18 -1.71 -27.99 -35.43
N ALA A 19 -1.75 -29.23 -34.94
CA ALA A 19 -2.50 -29.61 -33.74
C ALA A 19 -1.90 -28.98 -32.47
N TYR A 20 -0.56 -29.02 -32.32
CA TYR A 20 0.14 -28.36 -31.21
C TYR A 20 -0.06 -26.83 -31.23
N LEU A 21 0.01 -26.20 -32.41
CA LEU A 21 -0.23 -24.76 -32.53
C LEU A 21 -1.69 -24.41 -32.18
N SER A 22 -2.65 -25.17 -32.69
CA SER A 22 -4.07 -24.98 -32.38
C SER A 22 -4.35 -25.17 -30.89
N GLU A 23 -3.76 -26.18 -30.26
CA GLU A 23 -3.89 -26.42 -28.82
C GLU A 23 -3.35 -25.24 -28.00
N ASN A 24 -2.15 -24.73 -28.33
CA ASN A 24 -1.56 -23.60 -27.63
C ASN A 24 -2.34 -22.30 -27.85
N LEU A 25 -2.88 -22.07 -29.06
CA LEU A 25 -3.75 -20.94 -29.34
C LEU A 25 -5.05 -21.02 -28.52
N ASN A 26 -5.68 -22.20 -28.44
CA ASN A 26 -6.88 -22.40 -27.63
C ASN A 26 -6.61 -22.16 -26.14
N LYS A 27 -5.47 -22.61 -25.62
CA LYS A 27 -5.03 -22.31 -24.24
C LYS A 27 -4.84 -20.81 -24.02
N LEU A 28 -4.23 -20.11 -24.98
CA LEU A 28 -4.05 -18.66 -24.91
C LEU A 28 -5.40 -17.93 -24.93
N PHE A 29 -6.33 -18.32 -25.82
CA PHE A 29 -7.68 -17.74 -25.86
C PHE A 29 -8.44 -17.97 -24.56
N ALA A 30 -8.40 -19.19 -24.02
CA ALA A 30 -9.04 -19.51 -22.74
C ALA A 30 -8.42 -18.69 -21.59
N PHE A 31 -7.11 -18.46 -21.61
CA PHE A 31 -6.44 -17.61 -20.63
C PHE A 31 -6.86 -16.13 -20.77
N VAL A 32 -6.92 -15.61 -22.00
CA VAL A 32 -7.37 -14.23 -22.26
C VAL A 32 -8.82 -14.03 -21.82
N GLU A 33 -9.71 -14.96 -22.10
CA GLU A 33 -11.12 -14.92 -21.63
C GLU A 33 -11.21 -14.97 -20.10
N LYS A 34 -10.38 -15.78 -19.45
CA LYS A 34 -10.30 -15.80 -17.98
C LYS A 34 -9.88 -14.44 -17.42
N VAL A 35 -8.82 -13.84 -17.97
CA VAL A 35 -8.34 -12.51 -17.55
C VAL A 35 -9.40 -11.43 -17.80
N ARG A 36 -10.11 -11.50 -18.92
CA ARG A 36 -11.23 -10.61 -19.24
C ARG A 36 -12.33 -10.69 -18.17
N ASN A 37 -12.72 -11.90 -17.76
CA ASN A 37 -13.72 -12.10 -16.71
C ASN A 37 -13.25 -11.58 -15.35
N GLU A 38 -11.97 -11.77 -14.99
CA GLU A 38 -11.41 -11.24 -13.74
C GLU A 38 -11.42 -9.70 -13.71
N ILE A 39 -11.15 -9.06 -14.85
CA ILE A 39 -11.15 -7.58 -14.93
C ILE A 39 -12.55 -7.01 -14.93
N ALA A 40 -13.52 -7.67 -15.57
CA ALA A 40 -14.93 -7.31 -15.43
C ALA A 40 -15.43 -7.51 -13.98
N ALA A 41 -14.92 -8.51 -13.24
CA ALA A 41 -15.28 -8.70 -11.83
C ALA A 41 -14.77 -7.55 -10.96
N LEU A 42 -13.56 -7.07 -11.22
CA LEU A 42 -13.00 -5.89 -10.54
C LEU A 42 -13.79 -4.62 -10.88
N ASP A 43 -14.20 -4.44 -12.14
CA ASP A 43 -14.99 -3.28 -12.58
C ASP A 43 -16.41 -3.29 -11.98
N LEU A 44 -17.04 -4.46 -11.85
CA LEU A 44 -18.32 -4.61 -11.17
C LEU A 44 -18.17 -4.34 -9.67
N ALA A 45 -17.12 -4.88 -9.03
CA ALA A 45 -16.86 -4.63 -7.62
C ALA A 45 -16.64 -3.14 -7.31
N GLU A 46 -15.98 -2.40 -8.20
CA GLU A 46 -15.83 -0.94 -8.09
C GLU A 46 -17.16 -0.19 -8.29
N LYS A 47 -18.09 -0.69 -9.12
CA LYS A 47 -19.42 -0.08 -9.29
C LYS A 47 -20.38 -0.37 -8.13
N GLU A 48 -20.29 -1.56 -7.53
CA GLU A 48 -21.13 -1.99 -6.40
C GLU A 48 -20.61 -1.50 -5.05
N SER A 49 -19.28 -1.34 -4.94
CA SER A 49 -18.62 -0.66 -3.82
C SER A 49 -18.48 0.83 -4.13
N ASP A 50 -17.87 1.59 -3.22
CA ASP A 50 -17.49 2.97 -3.51
C ASP A 50 -16.58 3.00 -4.77
N PRO A 51 -16.93 3.76 -5.84
CA PRO A 51 -16.18 3.80 -7.10
C PRO A 51 -14.73 4.27 -6.97
N ASP A 52 -14.33 4.70 -5.78
CA ASP A 52 -12.96 5.07 -5.45
C ASP A 52 -12.23 4.02 -4.58
N LEU A 53 -12.68 2.76 -4.43
CA LEU A 53 -12.08 1.78 -3.49
C LEU A 53 -10.54 1.67 -3.56
N PHE A 54 -9.96 1.48 -4.76
CA PHE A 54 -8.51 1.39 -4.93
C PHE A 54 -7.80 2.70 -4.59
N LYS A 55 -8.40 3.81 -4.98
CA LYS A 55 -7.90 5.15 -4.71
C LYS A 55 -8.02 5.50 -3.22
N ALA A 56 -9.07 5.04 -2.55
CA ALA A 56 -9.29 5.16 -1.12
C ALA A 56 -8.25 4.32 -0.35
N MET A 57 -7.95 3.10 -0.81
CA MET A 57 -6.85 2.31 -0.26
C MET A 57 -5.49 3.00 -0.42
N ASN A 58 -5.19 3.57 -1.60
CA ASN A 58 -3.96 4.32 -1.82
C ASN A 58 -3.87 5.54 -0.89
N LYS A 59 -4.93 6.34 -0.79
CA LYS A 59 -5.01 7.47 0.13
C LYS A 59 -4.84 7.05 1.59
N LEU A 60 -5.40 5.91 1.98
CA LEU A 60 -5.27 5.38 3.33
C LEU A 60 -3.84 4.94 3.64
N LEU A 61 -3.14 4.32 2.68
CA LEU A 61 -1.72 3.98 2.82
C LEU A 61 -0.85 5.24 2.96
N ASP A 62 -1.09 6.25 2.13
CA ASP A 62 -0.38 7.53 2.21
C ASP A 62 -0.69 8.26 3.53
N GLY A 63 -1.95 8.22 3.99
CA GLY A 63 -2.37 8.79 5.27
C GLY A 63 -1.74 8.09 6.47
N ILE A 64 -1.59 6.76 6.44
CA ILE A 64 -0.87 6.00 7.47
C ILE A 64 0.61 6.42 7.49
N LEU A 65 1.24 6.53 6.31
CA LEU A 65 2.63 6.98 6.21
C LEU A 65 2.82 8.38 6.79
N GLU A 66 1.95 9.33 6.43
CA GLU A 66 1.97 10.69 6.95
C GLU A 66 1.76 10.71 8.47
N ALA A 67 0.69 10.09 8.97
CA ALA A 67 0.34 10.10 10.39
C ALA A 67 1.44 9.46 11.26
N THR A 68 2.04 8.36 10.80
CA THR A 68 3.13 7.71 11.54
C THR A 68 4.40 8.55 11.52
N THR A 69 4.74 9.17 10.39
CA THR A 69 5.91 10.08 10.29
C THR A 69 5.73 11.30 11.20
N ASP A 70 4.57 11.96 11.13
CA ASP A 70 4.21 13.09 11.99
C ASP A 70 4.29 12.71 13.48
N ALA A 71 3.83 11.51 13.86
CA ALA A 71 3.91 11.02 15.24
C ALA A 71 5.37 10.79 15.67
N SER A 72 6.20 10.20 14.81
CA SER A 72 7.62 9.97 15.09
C SER A 72 8.39 11.28 15.30
N GLU A 73 8.16 12.27 14.43
CA GLU A 73 8.77 13.60 14.57
C GLU A 73 8.39 14.27 15.90
N LYS A 74 7.11 14.17 16.29
CA LYS A 74 6.63 14.71 17.58
C LYS A 74 7.28 14.00 18.77
N ILE A 75 7.44 12.67 18.71
CA ILE A 75 8.12 11.89 19.75
C ILE A 75 9.58 12.32 19.86
N MET A 76 10.31 12.36 18.75
CA MET A 76 11.72 12.78 18.72
C MET A 76 11.89 14.20 19.26
N SER A 77 11.04 15.15 18.84
CA SER A 77 11.08 16.53 19.34
C SER A 77 10.79 16.63 20.84
N ALA A 78 9.88 15.80 21.37
CA ALA A 78 9.63 15.74 22.80
C ALA A 78 10.84 15.20 23.58
N VAL A 79 11.50 14.16 23.06
CA VAL A 79 12.73 13.60 23.64
C VAL A 79 13.87 14.62 23.63
N GLU A 80 14.06 15.36 22.53
CA GLU A 80 15.06 16.44 22.44
C GLU A 80 14.82 17.53 23.49
N LYS A 81 13.57 17.97 23.66
CA LYS A 81 13.21 18.95 24.71
C LYS A 81 13.49 18.42 26.10
N ASN A 82 13.21 17.13 26.35
CA ASN A 82 13.52 16.49 27.62
C ASN A 82 15.04 16.43 27.85
N ASN A 83 15.84 16.13 26.83
CA ASN A 83 17.31 16.11 26.93
C ASN A 83 17.87 17.46 27.37
N VAL A 84 17.37 18.58 26.84
CA VAL A 84 17.78 19.92 27.29
C VAL A 84 17.48 20.13 28.78
N ALA A 85 16.33 19.67 29.28
CA ALA A 85 16.00 19.76 30.70
C ALA A 85 16.92 18.86 31.55
N ILE A 86 17.22 17.66 31.05
CA ILE A 86 18.11 16.70 31.72
C ILE A 86 19.55 17.20 31.80
N GLU A 87 20.07 17.80 30.74
CA GLU A 87 21.42 18.40 30.73
C GLU A 87 21.56 19.49 31.81
N ASN A 88 20.53 20.34 31.96
CA ASN A 88 20.49 21.35 33.02
C ASN A 88 20.42 20.74 34.42
N LEU A 89 19.65 19.65 34.59
CA LEU A 89 19.59 18.91 35.84
C LEU A 89 20.93 18.24 36.17
N GLN A 90 21.59 17.65 35.19
CA GLN A 90 22.90 17.02 35.35
C GLN A 90 23.96 18.04 35.76
N ALA A 91 23.96 19.22 35.14
CA ALA A 91 24.89 20.30 35.48
C ALA A 91 24.69 20.89 36.89
N SER A 92 23.50 20.75 37.48
CA SER A 92 23.15 21.27 38.80
C SER A 92 23.12 20.21 39.91
N THR A 93 23.29 18.93 39.54
CA THR A 93 23.29 17.80 40.47
C THR A 93 24.70 17.53 40.99
N SER A 94 24.83 17.26 42.28
CA SER A 94 26.08 16.81 42.92
C SER A 94 25.93 15.48 43.64
N ASP A 95 24.75 14.87 43.54
CA ASP A 95 24.42 13.59 44.14
C ASP A 95 24.66 12.44 43.15
N ASP A 96 25.41 11.43 43.58
CA ASP A 96 25.82 10.30 42.74
C ASP A 96 24.65 9.40 42.33
N GLU A 97 23.62 9.25 43.18
CA GLU A 97 22.44 8.42 42.86
C GLU A 97 21.56 9.13 41.82
N GLN A 98 21.32 10.43 41.99
CA GLN A 98 20.60 11.26 41.02
C GLN A 98 21.35 11.32 39.68
N SER A 99 22.68 11.42 39.69
CA SER A 99 23.49 11.43 38.46
C SER A 99 23.34 10.12 37.68
N LYS A 100 23.34 8.96 38.36
CA LYS A 100 23.09 7.67 37.72
C LYS A 100 21.68 7.55 37.15
N ALA A 101 20.67 8.07 37.86
CA ALA A 101 19.30 8.09 37.36
C ALA A 101 19.18 8.94 36.08
N ILE A 102 19.89 10.08 36.01
CA ILE A 102 19.96 10.92 34.82
C ILE A 102 20.60 10.16 33.65
N GLU A 103 21.72 9.48 33.86
CA GLU A 103 22.36 8.65 32.83
C GLU A 103 21.41 7.57 32.27
N GLN A 104 20.66 6.89 33.15
CA GLN A 104 19.67 5.89 32.73
C GLN A 104 18.56 6.48 31.86
N ILE A 105 18.13 7.72 32.13
CA ILE A 105 17.11 8.39 31.31
C ILE A 105 17.69 8.74 29.94
N ILE A 106 18.94 9.23 29.89
CA ILE A 106 19.64 9.53 28.63
C ILE A 106 19.76 8.27 27.77
N ASP A 107 20.15 7.15 28.37
CA ASP A 107 20.22 5.85 27.67
C ASP A 107 18.85 5.45 27.11
N GLY A 108 17.79 5.56 27.90
CA GLY A 108 16.42 5.30 27.43
C GLY A 108 15.98 6.23 26.29
N HIS A 109 16.37 7.50 26.30
CA HIS A 109 16.13 8.43 25.20
C HIS A 109 16.89 8.04 23.93
N ASN A 110 18.13 7.55 24.05
CA ASN A 110 18.89 7.04 22.92
C ASN A 110 18.23 5.81 22.27
N GLU A 111 17.68 4.89 23.09
CA GLU A 111 16.90 3.75 22.58
C GLU A 111 15.65 4.21 21.81
N ILE A 112 14.97 5.26 22.27
CA ILE A 112 13.82 5.84 21.55
C ILE A 112 14.26 6.43 20.21
N PHE A 113 15.38 7.17 20.16
CA PHE A 113 15.90 7.69 18.89
C PHE A 113 16.22 6.58 17.90
N GLU A 114 16.84 5.50 18.36
CA GLU A 114 17.15 4.35 17.52
C GLU A 114 15.86 3.68 17.00
N ALA A 115 14.87 3.48 17.87
CA ALA A 115 13.57 2.92 17.48
C ALA A 115 12.84 3.77 16.44
N CYS A 116 12.79 5.09 16.62
CA CYS A 116 12.22 6.03 15.65
C CYS A 116 13.02 6.07 14.33
N ALA A 117 14.35 5.93 14.38
CA ALA A 117 15.16 5.84 13.17
C ALA A 117 14.84 4.56 12.35
N PHE A 118 14.54 3.43 13.01
CA PHE A 118 14.06 2.22 12.32
C PHE A 118 12.67 2.40 11.69
N GLN A 119 11.84 3.31 12.20
CA GLN A 119 10.56 3.63 11.58
C GLN A 119 10.74 4.23 10.18
N ASP A 120 11.79 5.00 9.93
CA ASP A 120 12.07 5.56 8.59
C ASP A 120 12.16 4.45 7.52
N LEU A 121 12.77 3.32 7.85
CA LEU A 121 12.81 2.15 6.96
C LEU A 121 11.41 1.56 6.70
N THR A 122 10.54 1.60 7.71
CA THR A 122 9.13 1.20 7.55
C THR A 122 8.38 2.17 6.66
N GLY A 123 8.60 3.48 6.82
CA GLY A 123 8.01 4.51 5.95
C GLY A 123 8.44 4.37 4.49
N GLN A 124 9.73 4.10 4.25
CA GLN A 124 10.24 3.81 2.92
C GLN A 124 9.59 2.57 2.29
N ARG A 125 9.38 1.49 3.07
CA ARG A 125 8.71 0.27 2.60
C ARG A 125 7.24 0.51 2.26
N VAL A 126 6.52 1.26 3.09
CA VAL A 126 5.12 1.64 2.81
C VAL A 126 5.05 2.50 1.55
N THR A 127 5.99 3.41 1.34
CA THR A 127 6.08 4.20 0.10
C THR A 127 6.26 3.32 -1.13
N GLN A 128 7.10 2.27 -1.05
CA GLN A 128 7.27 1.31 -2.14
C GLN A 128 6.00 0.49 -2.40
N LEU A 129 5.29 0.12 -1.34
CA LEU A 129 4.00 -0.56 -1.44
C LEU A 129 2.96 0.33 -2.14
N SER A 130 2.80 1.58 -1.72
CA SER A 130 1.89 2.57 -2.33
C SER A 130 2.16 2.71 -3.84
N LYS A 131 3.42 2.87 -4.25
CA LYS A 131 3.81 2.89 -5.67
C LYS A 131 3.43 1.62 -6.43
N SER A 132 3.54 0.45 -5.80
CA SER A 132 3.21 -0.83 -6.43
C SER A 132 1.72 -0.99 -6.63
N VAL A 133 0.90 -0.55 -5.66
CA VAL A 133 -0.56 -0.56 -5.78
C VAL A 133 -1.01 0.41 -6.88
N HIS A 134 -0.44 1.61 -6.93
CA HIS A 134 -0.70 2.57 -8.01
C HIS A 134 -0.36 2.02 -9.40
N TYR A 135 0.77 1.32 -9.53
CA TYR A 135 1.13 0.66 -10.79
C TYR A 135 0.10 -0.39 -11.22
N ILE A 136 -0.43 -1.17 -10.29
CA ILE A 136 -1.48 -2.17 -10.57
C ILE A 136 -2.77 -1.47 -11.01
N GLU A 137 -3.16 -0.39 -10.34
CA GLU A 137 -4.33 0.44 -10.68
C GLU A 137 -4.25 0.97 -12.12
N GLU A 138 -3.12 1.55 -12.51
CA GLU A 138 -2.89 2.05 -13.88
C GLU A 138 -3.03 0.93 -14.93
N ARG A 139 -2.53 -0.27 -14.63
CA ARG A 139 -2.59 -1.42 -15.55
C ARG A 139 -4.01 -1.95 -15.71
N ILE A 140 -4.76 -2.02 -14.62
CA ILE A 140 -6.18 -2.39 -14.67
C ILE A 140 -6.95 -1.34 -15.47
N ALA A 141 -6.70 -0.04 -15.24
CA ALA A 141 -7.33 1.03 -16.00
C ALA A 141 -7.04 0.93 -17.51
N ALA A 142 -5.78 0.70 -17.90
CA ALA A 142 -5.41 0.52 -19.31
C ALA A 142 -6.07 -0.72 -19.95
N LEU A 143 -6.19 -1.82 -19.21
CA LEU A 143 -6.86 -3.03 -19.69
C LEU A 143 -8.38 -2.82 -19.86
N ARG A 144 -9.01 -2.06 -18.96
CA ARG A 144 -10.42 -1.65 -19.12
C ARG A 144 -10.65 -0.81 -20.35
N GLU A 145 -9.77 0.17 -20.59
CA GLU A 145 -9.83 1.01 -21.79
C GLU A 145 -9.70 0.19 -23.08
N LEU A 146 -8.77 -0.78 -23.09
CA LEU A 146 -8.52 -1.64 -24.25
C LEU A 146 -9.74 -2.48 -24.66
N TRP A 147 -10.45 -3.07 -23.69
CA TRP A 147 -11.62 -3.92 -23.99
C TRP A 147 -12.91 -3.14 -24.19
N GLY A 148 -12.99 -1.91 -23.67
CA GLY A 148 -14.18 -1.07 -23.78
C GLY A 148 -15.24 -1.43 -22.73
N LYS A 149 -15.79 -0.37 -22.11
CA LYS A 149 -16.74 -0.49 -20.98
C LYS A 149 -17.99 -1.29 -21.33
N GLU A 150 -18.53 -1.09 -22.53
CA GLU A 150 -19.73 -1.80 -23.02
C GLU A 150 -19.53 -3.32 -23.16
N GLU A 151 -18.31 -3.78 -23.42
CA GLU A 151 -18.00 -5.21 -23.57
C GLU A 151 -17.71 -5.90 -22.24
N LEU A 152 -17.31 -5.15 -21.23
CA LEU A 152 -17.14 -5.64 -19.86
C LEU A 152 -18.51 -5.69 -19.14
N ASP A 153 -19.38 -4.70 -19.36
CA ASP A 153 -20.74 -4.64 -18.80
C ASP A 153 -21.65 -5.79 -19.26
N LYS A 154 -21.34 -6.41 -20.40
CA LYS A 154 -22.06 -7.58 -20.92
C LYS A 154 -21.70 -8.87 -20.20
N ILE A 155 -20.61 -8.90 -19.43
CA ILE A 155 -20.17 -10.09 -18.70
C ILE A 155 -20.98 -10.19 -17.42
N ASN A 156 -21.85 -11.20 -17.34
CA ASN A 156 -22.64 -11.46 -16.15
C ASN A 156 -21.76 -12.12 -15.08
N ILE A 157 -21.46 -11.38 -14.03
CA ILE A 157 -20.65 -11.84 -12.89
C ILE A 157 -21.52 -11.81 -11.65
N GLU A 158 -21.58 -12.91 -10.91
CA GLU A 158 -22.27 -12.93 -9.62
C GLU A 158 -21.54 -11.98 -8.66
N SER A 159 -22.28 -11.00 -8.11
CA SER A 159 -21.72 -10.05 -7.16
C SER A 159 -21.22 -10.76 -5.91
N LYS A 160 -20.10 -10.28 -5.36
CA LYS A 160 -19.55 -10.84 -4.13
C LYS A 160 -20.32 -10.31 -2.92
N LYS A 161 -20.54 -11.23 -1.99
CA LYS A 161 -21.17 -11.14 -0.66
C LYS A 161 -21.12 -9.74 0.00
N GLU A 162 -22.27 -9.24 0.46
CA GLU A 162 -22.37 -8.04 1.30
C GLU A 162 -21.44 -8.13 2.51
N LEU A 163 -20.72 -7.03 2.78
CA LEU A 163 -19.91 -6.86 3.98
C LEU A 163 -20.81 -6.88 5.23
N THR A 164 -20.32 -7.48 6.29
CA THR A 164 -20.99 -7.47 7.61
C THR A 164 -20.97 -6.06 8.21
N GLU A 165 -21.89 -5.77 9.13
CA GLU A 165 -21.96 -4.45 9.80
C GLU A 165 -20.66 -4.09 10.52
N ASP A 166 -19.95 -5.07 11.09
CA ASP A 166 -18.66 -4.85 11.76
C ASP A 166 -17.54 -4.46 10.76
N GLU A 167 -17.55 -5.05 9.56
CA GLU A 167 -16.58 -4.71 8.50
C GLU A 167 -16.80 -3.30 7.95
N LYS A 168 -18.04 -2.80 7.96
CA LYS A 168 -18.37 -1.41 7.57
C LYS A 168 -17.88 -0.36 8.58
N LEU A 169 -17.67 -0.75 9.83
CA LEU A 169 -17.20 0.14 10.89
C LEU A 169 -15.67 0.31 10.94
N LEU A 170 -14.92 -0.56 10.23
CA LEU A 170 -13.45 -0.50 10.13
C LEU A 170 -13.01 0.59 9.13
N ASN A 171 -13.27 1.84 9.48
CA ASN A 171 -12.68 2.98 8.79
C ASN A 171 -11.28 3.21 9.36
N GLY A 172 -10.27 3.24 8.50
CA GLY A 172 -8.90 3.56 8.92
C GLY A 172 -8.77 5.02 9.38
N PRO A 173 -7.53 5.48 9.67
CA PRO A 173 -7.28 6.87 10.04
C PRO A 173 -7.92 7.82 9.03
N GLN A 174 -8.74 8.76 9.50
CA GLN A 174 -9.38 9.73 8.62
C GLN A 174 -8.32 10.56 7.90
N VAL A 175 -8.48 10.70 6.59
CA VAL A 175 -7.63 11.58 5.78
C VAL A 175 -7.87 13.01 6.27
N LYS A 176 -6.82 13.82 6.44
CA LYS A 176 -6.89 15.18 7.04
C LYS A 176 -8.02 16.09 6.52
N ALA A 177 -8.50 15.87 5.29
CA ALA A 177 -9.62 16.63 4.70
C ALA A 177 -11.02 16.25 5.26
N GLU A 178 -11.16 15.09 5.89
CA GLU A 178 -12.39 14.53 6.46
C GLU A 178 -12.30 14.38 8.00
N ALA A 179 -11.17 14.76 8.59
CA ALA A 179 -10.97 14.76 10.03
C ALA A 179 -11.86 15.81 10.68
N LEU A 180 -12.66 15.39 11.67
CA LEU A 180 -13.39 16.33 12.53
C LEU A 180 -12.41 17.28 13.22
N ASP A 181 -12.75 18.57 13.24
CA ASP A 181 -12.01 19.56 14.01
C ASP A 181 -12.10 19.19 15.51
N GLN A 182 -11.05 19.44 16.29
CA GLN A 182 -11.11 19.32 17.74
C GLN A 182 -12.26 20.16 18.34
N ALA A 183 -12.61 21.28 17.70
CA ALA A 183 -13.78 22.08 18.06
C ALA A 183 -15.12 21.33 17.87
N ASP A 184 -15.21 20.43 16.87
CA ASP A 184 -16.39 19.60 16.66
C ASP A 184 -16.46 18.47 17.70
N ILE A 185 -15.31 17.95 18.12
CA ILE A 185 -15.22 16.94 19.20
C ILE A 185 -15.68 17.55 20.52
N ASP A 186 -15.19 18.74 20.86
CA ASP A 186 -15.53 19.41 22.11
C ASP A 186 -17.05 19.74 22.19
N ALA A 187 -17.68 20.08 21.05
CA ALA A 187 -19.12 20.34 20.96
C ALA A 187 -20.02 19.09 21.16
N MET A 188 -19.48 17.87 21.11
CA MET A 188 -20.24 16.63 21.36
C MET A 188 -20.29 16.25 22.85
N PHE A 189 -19.43 16.84 23.69
CA PHE A 189 -19.32 16.52 25.11
C PHE A 189 -19.82 17.64 26.05
N ASP A 190 -20.31 18.76 25.50
CA ASP A 190 -21.03 19.85 26.18
C ASP A 190 -22.55 19.75 25.99
#